data_AF-A0A8J3AKT9-F1
#
_entry.id   AF-A0A8J3AKT9-F1
#
_cell.length_a   1.000
_cell.length_b   1.000
_cell.length_c   1.000
_cell.angle_alpha   90.00
_cell.angle_beta   90.00
_cell.angle_gamma   90.00
#
_symmetry.space_group_name_H-M   'P 1'
#
loop_
_entity.id
_entity.type
_entity.pdbx_description
1 polymer ?
#
loop_
_entity_poly.entity_id
_entity_poly.type
_entity_poly.pdbx_seq_one_letter_code
_entity_poly.pdbx_strand_id
1 'polypeptide(L)'
;MKKVVFTLISSALIFSLSLPTVNARETRTVDVELAKNALSSVIIEQDTGEVLYEKDARKKLPPASMTKIMTMLIIMEEIDKGNLKLDDKVMTSEYAASMGGSQIFLEPGEEMTVNEMLKGIAIASGNDASVAMAEKIAGTEEAFVNLMNNKAKSLGLKDTHFKNPTGLPAADHYSSAYDMAIMGRELLKHPLITKYTGTYEDYLRQNTEKQFWLVNTNKLVRFYPGADGLKTGFTAEARYCLTATAKKNNMRVVSVIMGAPTSKERNAQMSKLLDYAFNQYQVKQLIKQGDNVDKLSISKGKTKNVNVVTKSPVSVVLKKGEALNKVTKNIKLKKDLQAPIKKGQVVGELELKQGNRVLSTTDLVAKNNIPKAKWYDLFKRTIGGFN
;
A
#
# COMPACT_ATOMS: atom_id res chain seq x y z
N MET A 1 65.51 35.27 66.30
CA MET A 1 66.28 35.79 65.15
C MET A 1 66.20 34.78 64.02
N LYS A 2 65.73 35.21 62.83
CA LYS A 2 66.14 34.78 61.46
C LYS A 2 66.23 33.26 61.18
N LYS A 3 65.71 32.64 60.13
CA LYS A 3 65.15 33.02 58.82
C LYS A 3 64.77 31.66 58.16
N VAL A 4 63.68 31.63 57.38
CA VAL A 4 63.53 30.98 56.04
C VAL A 4 64.07 29.53 55.93
N VAL A 5 63.25 28.49 55.74
CA VAL A 5 62.75 28.06 54.42
C VAL A 5 61.33 27.48 54.54
N PHE A 6 60.36 28.28 54.12
CA PHE A 6 59.04 27.84 53.68
C PHE A 6 59.11 27.66 52.16
N THR A 7 58.26 26.79 51.61
CA THR A 7 57.90 26.69 50.17
C THR A 7 58.86 25.88 49.28
N LEU A 8 58.58 24.59 49.06
CA LEU A 8 58.83 23.89 47.78
C LEU A 8 58.27 22.45 47.69
N ILE A 9 57.15 22.12 48.35
CA ILE A 9 56.43 20.85 48.12
C ILE A 9 54.91 21.08 48.19
N SER A 10 54.35 21.84 47.25
CA SER A 10 52.90 21.87 46.96
C SER A 10 52.60 22.48 45.57
N SER A 11 53.49 22.28 44.60
CA SER A 11 53.32 22.82 43.23
C SER A 11 53.68 21.80 42.14
N ALA A 12 53.50 20.50 42.42
CA ALA A 12 53.76 19.41 41.46
C ALA A 12 52.55 18.51 41.21
N LEU A 13 51.32 18.98 41.49
CA LEU A 13 50.10 18.21 41.24
C LEU A 13 48.97 19.04 40.60
N ILE A 14 49.32 20.05 39.80
CA ILE A 14 48.36 20.82 39.00
C ILE A 14 49.03 21.24 37.70
N PHE A 15 49.45 20.30 36.84
CA PHE A 15 49.70 20.56 35.41
C PHE A 15 49.92 19.25 34.64
N SER A 16 48.82 18.63 34.20
CA SER A 16 48.73 17.76 32.99
C SER A 16 47.35 17.11 32.87
N LEU A 17 46.29 17.92 33.00
CA LEU A 17 44.94 17.57 32.54
C LEU A 17 44.68 18.33 31.24
N SER A 18 45.06 17.73 30.12
CA SER A 18 44.52 18.04 28.79
C SER A 18 44.89 16.91 27.83
N LEU A 19 44.39 15.70 28.11
CA LEU A 19 44.17 14.77 27.02
C LEU A 19 43.01 15.35 26.20
N PRO A 20 43.17 15.64 24.89
CA PRO A 20 42.03 15.91 24.06
C PRO A 20 41.17 14.65 24.11
N THR A 21 40.02 14.74 24.78
CA THR A 21 38.94 13.78 24.60
C THR A 21 38.47 13.94 23.17
N VAL A 22 39.14 13.21 22.27
CA VAL A 22 38.58 12.87 20.98
C VAL A 22 37.37 12.01 21.31
N ASN A 23 36.23 12.68 21.52
CA ASN A 23 34.91 12.08 21.40
C ASN A 23 34.72 11.74 19.93
N ALA A 24 35.45 10.72 19.46
CA ALA A 24 35.02 9.92 18.35
C ALA A 24 33.73 9.23 18.82
N ARG A 25 32.61 9.94 18.71
CA ARG A 25 31.36 9.28 18.37
C ARG A 25 31.62 8.65 17.01
N GLU A 26 32.18 7.44 17.03
CA GLU A 26 31.90 6.46 15.99
C GLU A 26 30.38 6.36 15.99
N THR A 27 29.76 7.18 15.15
CA THR A 27 28.45 6.86 14.62
C THR A 27 28.75 5.65 13.75
N ARG A 28 28.79 4.46 14.36
CA ARG A 28 28.69 3.21 13.64
C ARG A 28 27.33 3.27 12.98
N THR A 29 27.28 3.89 11.81
CA THR A 29 26.31 3.53 10.79
C THR A 29 26.58 2.06 10.57
N VAL A 30 25.85 1.20 11.29
CA VAL A 30 25.74 -0.19 10.90
C VAL A 30 25.24 -0.09 9.48
N ASP A 31 26.14 -0.35 8.53
CA ASP A 31 25.82 -0.37 7.12
C ASP A 31 24.98 -1.63 6.94
N VAL A 32 23.68 -1.51 7.27
CA VAL A 32 22.76 -2.63 7.17
C VAL A 32 22.64 -2.89 5.68
N GLU A 33 23.31 -3.93 5.22
CA GLU A 33 23.29 -4.36 3.83
C GLU A 33 21.88 -4.90 3.50
N LEU A 34 20.98 -3.98 3.16
CA LEU A 34 19.59 -4.23 2.79
C LEU A 34 19.50 -4.68 1.34
N ALA A 35 18.55 -5.59 1.07
CA ALA A 35 18.31 -6.13 -0.26
C ALA A 35 19.59 -6.63 -0.96
N LYS A 36 20.50 -7.23 -0.18
CA LYS A 36 21.71 -7.87 -0.71
C LYS A 36 21.33 -8.91 -1.75
N ASN A 37 22.06 -8.94 -2.87
CA ASN A 37 21.86 -9.86 -4.01
C ASN A 37 20.51 -9.77 -4.74
N ALA A 38 19.58 -8.92 -4.31
CA ALA A 38 18.38 -8.61 -5.09
C ALA A 38 18.72 -7.64 -6.23
N LEU A 39 18.01 -7.78 -7.37
CA LEU A 39 18.18 -6.91 -8.53
C LEU A 39 17.51 -5.55 -8.34
N SER A 40 16.43 -5.49 -7.56
CA SER A 40 15.79 -4.24 -7.16
C SER A 40 14.99 -4.42 -5.86
N SER A 41 14.76 -3.30 -5.16
CA SER A 41 13.98 -3.26 -3.93
C SER A 41 13.41 -1.88 -3.65
N VAL A 42 12.29 -1.82 -2.93
CA VAL A 42 11.74 -0.56 -2.39
C VAL A 42 10.95 -0.83 -1.11
N ILE A 43 10.93 0.13 -0.19
CA ILE A 43 9.99 0.18 0.93
C ILE A 43 9.20 1.49 0.83
N ILE A 44 7.88 1.40 0.84
CA ILE A 44 6.99 2.56 0.86
C ILE A 44 6.05 2.46 2.07
N GLU A 45 5.84 3.56 2.78
CA GLU A 45 4.81 3.64 3.80
C GLU A 45 3.41 3.77 3.14
N GLN A 46 2.44 3.00 3.62
CA GLN A 46 1.15 2.82 2.96
C GLN A 46 0.39 4.15 2.78
N ASP A 47 0.22 4.90 3.87
CA ASP A 47 -0.73 6.02 3.91
C ASP A 47 -0.16 7.25 3.20
N THR A 48 1.11 7.57 3.47
CA THR A 48 1.82 8.74 2.95
C THR A 48 2.39 8.53 1.56
N GLY A 49 2.76 7.29 1.22
CA GLY A 49 3.51 6.99 0.00
C GLY A 49 4.98 7.39 0.07
N GLU A 50 5.51 7.73 1.24
CA GLU A 50 6.92 8.07 1.41
C GLU A 50 7.80 6.83 1.19
N VAL A 51 8.82 6.98 0.33
CA VAL A 51 9.83 5.95 0.08
C VAL A 51 10.83 5.98 1.24
N LEU A 52 10.94 4.87 1.95
CA LEU A 52 11.81 4.73 3.13
C LEU A 52 13.19 4.15 2.76
N TYR A 53 13.24 3.39 1.67
CA TYR A 53 14.41 2.76 1.11
C TYR A 53 14.14 2.42 -0.35
N GLU A 54 15.16 2.54 -1.21
CA GLU A 54 15.10 2.07 -2.60
C GLU A 54 16.46 1.58 -3.09
N LYS A 55 16.42 0.61 -3.99
CA LYS A 55 17.56 0.08 -4.75
C LYS A 55 17.07 -0.27 -6.15
N ASP A 56 17.55 0.44 -7.17
CA ASP A 56 17.15 0.23 -8.57
C ASP A 56 15.63 0.12 -8.75
N ALA A 57 14.86 0.90 -7.97
CA ALA A 57 13.43 0.64 -7.79
C ALA A 57 12.60 0.80 -9.07
N ARG A 58 13.10 1.54 -10.07
CA ARG A 58 12.49 1.77 -11.39
C ARG A 58 12.96 0.80 -12.47
N LYS A 59 13.88 -0.11 -12.15
CA LYS A 59 14.40 -1.09 -13.11
C LYS A 59 13.27 -2.01 -13.58
N LYS A 60 13.08 -2.10 -14.91
CA LYS A 60 12.13 -3.01 -15.55
C LYS A 60 12.63 -4.44 -15.44
N LEU A 61 11.84 -5.30 -14.81
CA LEU A 61 12.13 -6.70 -14.55
C LEU A 61 10.86 -7.54 -14.77
N PRO A 62 10.98 -8.82 -15.14
CA PRO A 62 9.83 -9.71 -15.21
C PRO A 62 9.21 -9.88 -13.80
N PRO A 63 7.90 -9.62 -13.64
CA PRO A 63 7.24 -9.62 -12.34
C PRO A 63 6.87 -11.03 -11.84
N ALA A 64 6.87 -12.04 -12.73
CA ALA A 64 6.31 -13.36 -12.47
C ALA A 64 4.90 -13.24 -11.84
N SER A 65 4.54 -14.18 -10.96
CA SER A 65 3.24 -14.19 -10.25
C SER A 65 2.91 -12.96 -9.40
N MET A 66 3.83 -11.99 -9.21
CA MET A 66 3.44 -10.69 -8.63
C MET A 66 2.48 -9.91 -9.54
N THR A 67 2.40 -10.26 -10.83
CA THR A 67 1.36 -9.81 -11.76
C THR A 67 -0.05 -9.94 -11.19
N LYS A 68 -0.30 -11.01 -10.41
CA LYS A 68 -1.61 -11.27 -9.80
C LYS A 68 -2.03 -10.22 -8.76
N ILE A 69 -1.14 -9.32 -8.34
CA ILE A 69 -1.51 -8.14 -7.55
C ILE A 69 -2.46 -7.25 -8.35
N MET A 70 -2.18 -7.01 -9.64
CA MET A 70 -3.09 -6.25 -10.52
C MET A 70 -4.38 -7.03 -10.78
N THR A 71 -4.30 -8.34 -10.98
CA THR A 71 -5.49 -9.20 -11.14
C THR A 71 -6.41 -9.12 -9.92
N MET A 72 -5.86 -9.29 -8.71
CA MET A 72 -6.62 -9.15 -7.46
C MET A 72 -7.14 -7.73 -7.25
N LEU A 73 -6.39 -6.70 -7.66
CA LEU A 73 -6.83 -5.31 -7.58
C LEU A 73 -8.10 -5.09 -8.42
N ILE A 74 -8.11 -5.53 -9.68
CA ILE A 74 -9.29 -5.39 -10.54
C ILE A 74 -10.47 -6.19 -9.96
N ILE A 75 -10.25 -7.42 -9.49
CA ILE A 75 -11.31 -8.22 -8.84
C ILE A 75 -11.90 -7.46 -7.64
N MET A 76 -11.06 -6.91 -6.77
CA MET A 76 -11.51 -6.14 -5.59
C MET A 76 -12.27 -4.87 -5.98
N GLU A 77 -11.86 -4.19 -7.05
CA GLU A 77 -12.58 -3.01 -7.55
C GLU A 77 -13.96 -3.35 -8.10
N GLU A 78 -14.12 -4.48 -8.80
CA GLU A 78 -15.43 -4.92 -9.28
C GLU A 78 -16.35 -5.35 -8.13
N ILE A 79 -15.78 -5.93 -7.06
CA ILE A 79 -16.50 -6.22 -5.81
C ILE A 79 -16.97 -4.93 -5.14
N ASP A 80 -16.09 -3.95 -4.97
CA ASP A 80 -16.41 -2.68 -4.30
C ASP A 80 -17.44 -1.85 -5.08
N LYS A 81 -17.46 -1.96 -6.42
CA LYS A 81 -18.48 -1.34 -7.28
C LYS A 81 -19.83 -2.06 -7.21
N GLY A 82 -19.87 -3.29 -6.71
CA GLY A 82 -21.06 -4.14 -6.67
C GLY A 82 -21.36 -4.84 -8.01
N ASN A 83 -20.42 -4.82 -8.96
CA ASN A 83 -20.53 -5.53 -10.24
C ASN A 83 -20.20 -7.02 -10.10
N LEU A 84 -19.53 -7.40 -9.03
CA LEU A 84 -19.13 -8.77 -8.71
C LEU A 84 -19.41 -9.06 -7.24
N LYS A 85 -19.91 -10.23 -6.91
CA LYS A 85 -20.14 -10.68 -5.53
C LYS A 85 -19.29 -11.89 -5.22
N LEU A 86 -19.00 -12.09 -3.94
CA LEU A 86 -18.17 -13.21 -3.47
C LEU A 86 -18.79 -14.58 -3.72
N ASP A 87 -20.11 -14.66 -3.78
CA ASP A 87 -20.91 -15.86 -4.03
C ASP A 87 -21.22 -16.10 -5.52
N ASP A 88 -20.91 -15.15 -6.39
CA ASP A 88 -21.08 -15.32 -7.83
C ASP A 88 -20.26 -16.52 -8.33
N LYS A 89 -20.86 -17.29 -9.24
CA LYS A 89 -20.21 -18.44 -9.86
C LYS A 89 -19.32 -18.02 -11.03
N VAL A 90 -18.17 -18.66 -11.08
CA VAL A 90 -17.13 -18.50 -12.11
C VAL A 90 -16.95 -19.87 -12.75
N MET A 91 -17.42 -19.98 -13.99
CA MET A 91 -17.26 -21.19 -14.80
C MET A 91 -15.88 -21.21 -15.43
N THR A 92 -15.19 -22.34 -15.32
CA THR A 92 -13.85 -22.52 -15.87
C THR A 92 -13.95 -22.87 -17.36
N SER A 93 -13.29 -22.11 -18.22
CA SER A 93 -13.15 -22.44 -19.64
C SER A 93 -12.10 -23.54 -19.87
N GLU A 94 -12.13 -24.18 -21.04
CA GLU A 94 -11.06 -25.10 -21.45
C GLU A 94 -9.68 -24.41 -21.44
N TYR A 95 -9.63 -23.14 -21.86
CA TYR A 95 -8.39 -22.37 -21.87
C TYR A 95 -7.86 -22.11 -20.45
N ALA A 96 -8.71 -21.67 -19.52
CA ALA A 96 -8.33 -21.49 -18.12
C ALA A 96 -7.88 -22.80 -17.47
N ALA A 97 -8.55 -23.91 -17.75
CA ALA A 97 -8.16 -25.24 -17.26
C ALA A 97 -6.81 -25.72 -17.86
N SER A 98 -6.48 -25.31 -19.09
CA SER A 98 -5.25 -25.70 -19.79
C SER A 98 -3.99 -24.98 -19.31
N MET A 99 -4.13 -23.98 -18.44
CA MET A 99 -2.99 -23.19 -17.94
C MET A 99 -1.93 -24.09 -17.30
N GLY A 100 -0.65 -23.75 -17.44
CA GLY A 100 0.44 -24.43 -16.72
C GLY A 100 0.90 -23.65 -15.48
N GLY A 101 1.93 -24.15 -14.79
CA GLY A 101 2.53 -23.49 -13.63
C GLY A 101 1.79 -23.75 -12.32
N SER A 102 1.66 -22.75 -11.45
CA SER A 102 0.87 -22.89 -10.22
C SER A 102 -0.62 -22.92 -10.56
N GLN A 103 -1.34 -23.93 -10.07
CA GLN A 103 -2.75 -24.17 -10.38
C GLN A 103 -3.50 -24.64 -9.15
N ILE A 104 -4.83 -24.51 -9.18
CA ILE A 104 -5.74 -25.21 -8.27
C ILE A 104 -6.42 -26.40 -8.96
N PHE A 105 -6.01 -26.70 -10.20
CA PHE A 105 -6.46 -27.79 -11.06
C PHE A 105 -7.97 -27.71 -11.29
N LEU A 106 -8.43 -26.59 -11.85
CA LEU A 106 -9.81 -26.44 -12.32
C LEU A 106 -10.07 -27.34 -13.54
N GLU A 107 -11.25 -27.94 -13.59
CA GLU A 107 -11.72 -28.71 -14.76
C GLU A 107 -12.60 -27.84 -15.68
N PRO A 108 -12.62 -28.08 -17.01
CA PRO A 108 -13.55 -27.39 -17.91
C PRO A 108 -15.01 -27.55 -17.45
N GLY A 109 -15.73 -26.44 -17.38
CA GLY A 109 -17.11 -26.39 -16.88
C GLY A 109 -17.26 -26.42 -15.36
N GLU A 110 -16.18 -26.61 -14.59
CA GLU A 110 -16.23 -26.52 -13.13
C GLU A 110 -16.58 -25.09 -12.70
N GLU A 111 -17.56 -24.96 -11.79
CA GLU A 111 -17.95 -23.68 -11.20
C GLU A 111 -17.46 -23.55 -9.76
N MET A 112 -16.64 -22.53 -9.50
CA MET A 112 -16.30 -22.10 -8.15
C MET A 112 -16.83 -20.69 -7.88
N THR A 113 -17.02 -20.34 -6.62
CA THR A 113 -17.37 -18.98 -6.21
C THR A 113 -16.19 -18.02 -6.40
N VAL A 114 -16.47 -16.73 -6.60
CA VAL A 114 -15.43 -15.68 -6.61
C VAL A 114 -14.56 -15.73 -5.35
N ASN A 115 -15.15 -16.03 -4.19
CA ASN A 115 -14.43 -16.23 -2.95
C ASN A 115 -13.39 -17.37 -3.04
N GLU A 116 -13.76 -18.51 -3.61
CA GLU A 116 -12.86 -19.65 -3.80
C GLU A 116 -11.78 -19.35 -4.85
N MET A 117 -12.13 -18.67 -5.94
CA MET A 117 -11.16 -18.23 -6.94
C MET A 117 -10.13 -17.27 -6.32
N LEU A 118 -10.56 -16.32 -5.49
CA LEU A 118 -9.67 -15.41 -4.74
C LEU A 118 -8.73 -16.17 -3.80
N LYS A 119 -9.22 -17.21 -3.09
CA LYS A 119 -8.36 -18.09 -2.28
C LYS A 119 -7.30 -18.77 -3.16
N GLY A 120 -7.70 -19.34 -4.29
CA GLY A 120 -6.79 -20.00 -5.24
C GLY A 120 -5.70 -19.06 -5.78
N ILE A 121 -6.08 -17.83 -6.15
CA ILE A 121 -5.16 -16.79 -6.66
C ILE A 121 -4.22 -16.29 -5.56
N ALA A 122 -4.75 -15.93 -4.39
CA ALA A 122 -3.98 -15.28 -3.34
C ALA A 122 -3.04 -16.26 -2.60
N ILE A 123 -3.53 -17.46 -2.28
CA ILE A 123 -2.83 -18.43 -1.43
C ILE A 123 -1.94 -19.33 -2.30
N ALA A 124 -2.53 -20.04 -3.26
CA ALA A 124 -1.83 -21.00 -4.11
C ALA A 124 -1.25 -20.40 -5.40
N SER A 125 -1.54 -19.14 -5.70
CA SER A 125 -1.06 -18.48 -6.93
C SER A 125 -1.59 -19.11 -8.22
N GLY A 126 -2.81 -19.68 -8.20
CA GLY A 126 -3.44 -20.38 -9.32
C GLY A 126 -3.55 -19.54 -10.59
N ASN A 127 -2.96 -20.02 -11.69
CA ASN A 127 -3.00 -19.43 -13.02
C ASN A 127 -4.35 -19.66 -13.68
N ASP A 128 -4.86 -20.87 -13.58
CA ASP A 128 -6.20 -21.29 -13.98
C ASP A 128 -7.28 -20.39 -13.36
N ALA A 129 -7.26 -20.21 -12.05
CA ALA A 129 -8.19 -19.30 -11.36
C ALA A 129 -8.03 -17.83 -11.80
N SER A 130 -6.80 -17.40 -12.11
CA SER A 130 -6.55 -16.02 -12.58
C SER A 130 -7.14 -15.78 -13.96
N VAL A 131 -7.02 -16.76 -14.88
CA VAL A 131 -7.58 -16.67 -16.24
C VAL A 131 -9.10 -16.79 -16.20
N ALA A 132 -9.66 -17.73 -15.43
CA ALA A 132 -11.12 -17.86 -15.29
C ALA A 132 -11.76 -16.58 -14.73
N MET A 133 -11.12 -15.94 -13.75
CA MET A 133 -11.57 -14.63 -13.23
C MET A 133 -11.44 -13.50 -14.26
N ALA A 134 -10.38 -13.53 -15.07
CA ALA A 134 -10.18 -12.55 -16.13
C ALA A 134 -11.29 -12.64 -17.18
N GLU A 135 -11.62 -13.85 -17.62
CA GLU A 135 -12.71 -14.14 -18.54
C GLU A 135 -14.08 -13.76 -17.96
N LYS A 136 -14.32 -14.06 -16.66
CA LYS A 136 -15.56 -13.65 -15.98
C LYS A 136 -15.76 -12.13 -15.98
N ILE A 137 -14.69 -11.36 -15.76
CA ILE A 137 -14.77 -9.90 -15.61
C ILE A 137 -14.82 -9.20 -16.96
N ALA A 138 -14.01 -9.64 -17.92
CA ALA A 138 -13.79 -8.91 -19.18
C ALA A 138 -14.28 -9.65 -20.43
N GLY A 139 -14.84 -10.85 -20.29
CA GLY A 139 -15.25 -11.74 -21.38
C GLY A 139 -14.10 -12.56 -21.96
N THR A 140 -12.88 -12.00 -22.04
CA THR A 140 -11.68 -12.68 -22.56
C THR A 140 -10.43 -12.28 -21.77
N GLU A 141 -9.38 -13.12 -21.81
CA GLU A 141 -8.08 -12.78 -21.23
C GLU A 141 -7.50 -11.49 -21.85
N GLU A 142 -7.59 -11.33 -23.17
CA GLU A 142 -7.07 -10.14 -23.87
C GLU A 142 -7.76 -8.85 -23.41
N ALA A 143 -9.09 -8.88 -23.30
CA ALA A 143 -9.85 -7.74 -22.78
C ALA A 143 -9.46 -7.42 -21.33
N PHE A 144 -9.19 -8.44 -20.51
CA PHE A 144 -8.72 -8.24 -19.14
C PHE A 144 -7.30 -7.64 -19.10
N VAL A 145 -6.38 -8.08 -19.96
CA VAL A 145 -5.05 -7.49 -20.09
C VAL A 145 -5.13 -6.01 -20.48
N ASN A 146 -6.08 -5.64 -21.34
CA ASN A 146 -6.36 -4.23 -21.63
C ASN A 146 -6.83 -3.45 -20.40
N LEU A 147 -7.69 -4.04 -19.55
CA LEU A 147 -8.07 -3.44 -18.26
C LEU A 147 -6.85 -3.28 -17.33
N MET A 148 -5.98 -4.29 -17.23
CA MET A 148 -4.75 -4.23 -16.43
C MET A 148 -3.83 -3.08 -16.87
N ASN A 149 -3.60 -2.92 -18.17
CA ASN A 149 -2.75 -1.85 -18.70
C ASN A 149 -3.40 -0.47 -18.59
N ASN A 150 -4.73 -0.37 -18.75
CA ASN A 150 -5.46 0.88 -18.49
C ASN A 150 -5.40 1.27 -17.01
N LYS A 151 -5.53 0.29 -16.11
CA LYS A 151 -5.37 0.50 -14.67
C LYS A 151 -3.94 0.96 -14.34
N ALA A 152 -2.92 0.31 -14.90
CA ALA A 152 -1.53 0.72 -14.74
C ALA A 152 -1.30 2.19 -15.17
N LYS A 153 -1.82 2.59 -16.33
CA LYS A 153 -1.79 3.99 -16.78
C LYS A 153 -2.49 4.93 -15.82
N SER A 154 -3.68 4.58 -15.33
CA SER A 154 -4.46 5.40 -14.38
C SER A 154 -3.75 5.60 -13.03
N LEU A 155 -2.92 4.64 -12.63
CA LEU A 155 -2.10 4.70 -11.43
C LEU A 155 -0.74 5.39 -11.68
N GLY A 156 -0.43 5.78 -12.93
CA GLY A 156 0.84 6.40 -13.29
C GLY A 156 2.04 5.46 -13.26
N LEU A 157 1.82 4.15 -13.42
CA LEU A 157 2.89 3.14 -13.46
C LEU A 157 3.64 3.24 -14.80
N LYS A 158 4.83 3.83 -14.77
CA LYS A 158 5.60 4.13 -15.99
C LYS A 158 6.49 2.97 -16.44
N ASP A 159 6.73 2.03 -15.55
CA ASP A 159 7.69 0.95 -15.70
C ASP A 159 7.00 -0.41 -15.64
N THR A 160 5.73 -0.47 -16.04
CA THR A 160 4.88 -1.68 -16.03
C THR A 160 4.13 -1.85 -17.35
N HIS A 161 4.13 -3.09 -17.87
CA HIS A 161 3.28 -3.54 -18.96
C HIS A 161 2.92 -5.02 -18.78
N PHE A 162 1.63 -5.34 -18.94
CA PHE A 162 1.10 -6.70 -18.78
C PHE A 162 0.74 -7.32 -20.11
N LYS A 163 1.01 -8.61 -20.25
CA LYS A 163 0.65 -9.45 -21.41
C LYS A 163 -0.32 -10.57 -21.07
N ASN A 164 -0.49 -10.88 -19.78
CA ASN A 164 -1.39 -11.90 -19.25
C ASN A 164 -1.72 -11.57 -17.77
N PRO A 165 -2.77 -12.16 -17.16
CA PRO A 165 -3.14 -11.92 -15.77
C PRO A 165 -2.37 -12.79 -14.77
N THR A 166 -1.49 -13.68 -15.25
CA THR A 166 -0.86 -14.71 -14.43
C THR A 166 0.58 -14.35 -14.05
N GLY A 167 1.30 -13.66 -14.94
CA GLY A 167 2.74 -13.46 -14.84
C GLY A 167 3.57 -14.60 -15.42
N LEU A 168 2.98 -15.47 -16.24
CA LEU A 168 3.77 -16.39 -17.06
C LEU A 168 4.69 -15.58 -18.01
N PRO A 169 5.91 -16.08 -18.31
CA PRO A 169 6.85 -15.38 -19.18
C PRO A 169 6.22 -15.05 -20.54
N ALA A 170 6.32 -13.80 -20.93
CA ALA A 170 5.88 -13.30 -22.22
C ALA A 170 6.76 -12.12 -22.62
N ALA A 171 7.04 -11.98 -23.91
CA ALA A 171 7.76 -10.83 -24.42
C ALA A 171 7.01 -9.53 -24.07
N ASP A 172 7.75 -8.51 -23.65
CA ASP A 172 7.19 -7.21 -23.25
C ASP A 172 6.30 -7.26 -21.97
N HIS A 173 6.44 -8.29 -21.13
CA HIS A 173 5.75 -8.38 -19.83
C HIS A 173 6.71 -8.02 -18.68
N TYR A 174 6.60 -6.80 -18.14
CA TYR A 174 7.53 -6.31 -17.13
C TYR A 174 6.86 -5.40 -16.10
N SER A 175 7.55 -5.20 -14.97
CA SER A 175 7.22 -4.19 -13.95
C SER A 175 8.50 -3.69 -13.28
N SER A 176 8.37 -2.71 -12.38
CA SER A 176 9.44 -2.31 -11.46
C SER A 176 9.07 -2.57 -9.99
N ALA A 177 10.05 -2.52 -9.09
CA ALA A 177 9.79 -2.65 -7.65
C ALA A 177 8.93 -1.49 -7.12
N TYR A 178 9.17 -0.27 -7.61
CA TYR A 178 8.38 0.90 -7.30
C TYR A 178 6.92 0.71 -7.74
N ASP A 179 6.69 0.34 -9.00
CA ASP A 179 5.31 0.19 -9.51
C ASP A 179 4.58 -0.97 -8.83
N MET A 180 5.28 -2.06 -8.47
CA MET A 180 4.73 -3.12 -7.62
C MET A 180 4.32 -2.64 -6.23
N ALA A 181 5.11 -1.75 -5.62
CA ALA A 181 4.75 -1.16 -4.34
C ALA A 181 3.53 -0.23 -4.47
N ILE A 182 3.42 0.55 -5.55
CA ILE A 182 2.23 1.37 -5.82
C ILE A 182 0.99 0.50 -6.02
N MET A 183 1.09 -0.59 -6.79
CA MET A 183 -0.01 -1.55 -6.95
C MET A 183 -0.40 -2.20 -5.62
N GLY A 184 0.59 -2.59 -4.81
CA GLY A 184 0.33 -3.13 -3.47
C GLY A 184 -0.39 -2.13 -2.57
N ARG A 185 0.00 -0.84 -2.61
CA ARG A 185 -0.68 0.23 -1.88
C ARG A 185 -2.12 0.41 -2.34
N GLU A 186 -2.35 0.38 -3.64
CA GLU A 186 -3.70 0.50 -4.20
C GLU A 186 -4.57 -0.68 -3.78
N LEU A 187 -4.06 -1.91 -3.91
CA LEU A 187 -4.74 -3.13 -3.50
C LEU A 187 -5.12 -3.10 -2.01
N LEU A 188 -4.25 -2.56 -1.15
CA LEU A 188 -4.49 -2.44 0.29
C LEU A 188 -5.56 -1.40 0.68
N LYS A 189 -6.07 -0.59 -0.27
CA LYS A 189 -7.27 0.22 -0.05
C LYS A 189 -8.54 -0.62 0.03
N HIS A 190 -8.49 -1.88 -0.41
CA HIS A 190 -9.58 -2.85 -0.37
C HIS A 190 -9.37 -3.80 0.83
N PRO A 191 -9.94 -3.52 2.02
CA PRO A 191 -9.54 -4.20 3.26
C PRO A 191 -9.81 -5.71 3.27
N LEU A 192 -10.69 -6.17 2.37
CA LEU A 192 -11.00 -7.58 2.19
C LEU A 192 -9.78 -8.40 1.73
N ILE A 193 -8.84 -7.82 0.97
CA ILE A 193 -7.73 -8.57 0.38
C ILE A 193 -6.84 -9.28 1.41
N THR A 194 -6.60 -8.65 2.57
CA THR A 194 -5.71 -9.21 3.59
C THR A 194 -6.30 -10.45 4.26
N LYS A 195 -7.62 -10.68 4.16
CA LYS A 195 -8.25 -11.96 4.57
C LYS A 195 -7.78 -13.12 3.69
N TYR A 196 -7.44 -12.86 2.43
CA TYR A 196 -6.91 -13.87 1.52
C TYR A 196 -5.38 -13.92 1.58
N THR A 197 -4.71 -12.79 1.38
CA THR A 197 -3.24 -12.75 1.28
C THR A 197 -2.54 -13.01 2.61
N GLY A 198 -3.20 -12.76 3.74
CA GLY A 198 -2.69 -13.03 5.09
C GLY A 198 -2.97 -14.45 5.59
N THR A 199 -3.81 -15.22 4.90
CA THR A 199 -4.10 -16.61 5.28
C THR A 199 -2.93 -17.51 4.91
N TYR A 200 -2.41 -18.27 5.87
CA TYR A 200 -1.27 -19.16 5.64
C TYR A 200 -1.66 -20.44 4.88
N GLU A 201 -2.79 -21.03 5.23
CA GLU A 201 -3.31 -22.24 4.58
C GLU A 201 -4.82 -22.26 4.66
N ASP A 202 -5.44 -22.90 3.68
CA ASP A 202 -6.89 -23.07 3.57
C ASP A 202 -7.17 -24.29 2.67
N TYR A 203 -8.43 -24.62 2.45
CA TYR A 203 -8.84 -25.69 1.55
C TYR A 203 -9.91 -25.21 0.59
N LEU A 204 -9.84 -25.72 -0.64
CA LEU A 204 -10.92 -25.66 -1.63
C LEU A 204 -11.63 -27.01 -1.68
N ARG A 205 -12.86 -27.02 -2.22
CA ARG A 205 -13.65 -28.24 -2.46
C ARG A 205 -13.78 -29.09 -1.18
N GLN A 206 -13.94 -28.42 -0.03
CA GLN A 206 -14.03 -29.08 1.28
C GLN A 206 -15.21 -30.06 1.31
N ASN A 207 -15.05 -31.18 2.01
CA ASN A 207 -16.05 -32.26 2.12
C ASN A 207 -16.42 -32.90 0.77
N THR A 208 -15.49 -32.88 -0.19
CA THR A 208 -15.61 -33.62 -1.46
C THR A 208 -14.38 -34.49 -1.68
N GLU A 209 -14.47 -35.47 -2.57
CA GLU A 209 -13.33 -36.33 -2.95
C GLU A 209 -12.19 -35.53 -3.60
N LYS A 210 -12.46 -34.32 -4.10
CA LYS A 210 -11.49 -33.42 -4.74
C LYS A 210 -10.96 -32.32 -3.81
N GLN A 211 -11.04 -32.51 -2.49
CA GLN A 211 -10.53 -31.54 -1.52
C GLN A 211 -9.07 -31.16 -1.84
N PHE A 212 -8.81 -29.86 -1.93
CA PHE A 212 -7.51 -29.34 -2.36
C PHE A 212 -6.92 -28.41 -1.31
N TRP A 213 -5.74 -28.76 -0.80
CA TRP A 213 -5.04 -27.98 0.21
C TRP A 213 -4.26 -26.82 -0.40
N LEU A 214 -4.57 -25.60 0.05
CA LEU A 214 -3.87 -24.39 -0.34
C LEU A 214 -2.83 -24.04 0.72
N VAL A 215 -1.61 -23.75 0.31
CA VAL A 215 -0.57 -23.23 1.19
C VAL A 215 0.01 -21.96 0.60
N ASN A 216 0.04 -20.92 1.42
CA ASN A 216 0.53 -19.62 1.00
C ASN A 216 2.01 -19.70 0.62
N THR A 217 2.28 -19.22 -0.58
CA THR A 217 3.64 -19.09 -1.12
C THR A 217 4.48 -18.08 -0.34
N ASN A 218 3.85 -17.05 0.24
CA ASN A 218 4.48 -16.10 1.15
C ASN A 218 4.52 -16.65 2.58
N LYS A 219 5.63 -17.27 2.96
CA LYS A 219 5.79 -17.83 4.32
C LYS A 219 5.82 -16.78 5.42
N LEU A 220 6.10 -15.51 5.10
CA LEU A 220 6.16 -14.44 6.12
C LEU A 220 4.82 -14.20 6.81
N VAL A 221 3.69 -14.50 6.19
CA VAL A 221 2.36 -14.32 6.83
C VAL A 221 2.18 -15.19 8.08
N ARG A 222 2.96 -16.27 8.21
CA ARG A 222 2.98 -17.11 9.41
C ARG A 222 4.11 -16.76 10.38
N PHE A 223 5.25 -16.29 9.86
CA PHE A 223 6.50 -16.21 10.64
C PHE A 223 6.97 -14.79 10.93
N TYR A 224 6.38 -13.76 10.31
CA TYR A 224 6.71 -12.36 10.56
C TYR A 224 5.52 -11.64 11.22
N PRO A 225 5.64 -11.16 12.47
CA PRO A 225 4.55 -10.48 13.15
C PRO A 225 4.01 -9.27 12.37
N GLY A 226 2.69 -9.24 12.19
CA GLY A 226 2.01 -8.16 11.47
C GLY A 226 2.04 -8.27 9.95
N ALA A 227 2.70 -9.29 9.36
CA ALA A 227 2.64 -9.54 7.92
C ALA A 227 1.30 -10.16 7.52
N ASP A 228 0.64 -9.58 6.52
CA ASP A 228 -0.68 -10.00 6.04
C ASP A 228 -0.78 -10.02 4.49
N GLY A 229 0.37 -10.11 3.80
CA GLY A 229 0.42 -10.22 2.34
C GLY A 229 1.79 -9.87 1.75
N LEU A 230 1.89 -9.60 0.45
CA LEU A 230 0.82 -9.69 -0.57
C LEU A 230 1.05 -10.88 -1.50
N LYS A 231 2.18 -10.90 -2.23
CA LYS A 231 2.36 -11.90 -3.30
C LYS A 231 3.81 -12.18 -3.64
N THR A 232 4.15 -13.47 -3.72
CA THR A 232 5.41 -13.95 -4.28
C THR A 232 5.37 -14.10 -5.80
N GLY A 233 6.53 -14.05 -6.44
CA GLY A 233 6.72 -14.42 -7.84
C GLY A 233 8.00 -15.24 -8.04
N PHE A 234 7.95 -16.21 -8.95
CA PHE A 234 9.13 -16.95 -9.39
C PHE A 234 8.95 -17.42 -10.83
N THR A 235 9.98 -17.17 -11.64
CA THR A 235 10.29 -17.84 -12.91
C THR A 235 11.81 -17.94 -13.00
N ALA A 236 12.34 -18.73 -13.95
CA ALA A 236 13.79 -18.77 -14.17
C ALA A 236 14.37 -17.38 -14.49
N GLU A 237 13.64 -16.59 -15.27
CA GLU A 237 14.01 -15.23 -15.67
C GLU A 237 13.90 -14.22 -14.51
N ALA A 238 12.78 -14.25 -13.77
CA ALA A 238 12.52 -13.30 -12.68
C ALA A 238 13.27 -13.61 -11.39
N ARG A 239 13.73 -14.85 -11.22
CA ARG A 239 14.23 -15.40 -9.95
C ARG A 239 13.18 -15.20 -8.84
N TYR A 240 13.60 -15.06 -7.59
CA TYR A 240 12.68 -15.00 -6.44
C TYR A 240 12.28 -13.56 -6.13
N CYS A 241 10.99 -13.26 -6.29
CA CYS A 241 10.38 -11.96 -6.05
C CYS A 241 9.33 -12.01 -4.94
N LEU A 242 9.08 -10.89 -4.26
CA LEU A 242 8.01 -10.75 -3.28
C LEU A 242 7.65 -9.29 -3.08
N THR A 243 6.35 -9.01 -3.15
CA THR A 243 5.74 -7.81 -2.56
C THR A 243 5.11 -8.22 -1.23
N ALA A 244 5.64 -7.72 -0.13
CA ALA A 244 5.15 -7.97 1.22
C ALA A 244 4.47 -6.72 1.79
N THR A 245 3.49 -6.93 2.67
CA THR A 245 3.00 -5.88 3.55
C THR A 245 3.05 -6.35 4.99
N ALA A 246 3.30 -5.41 5.89
CA ALA A 246 3.17 -5.64 7.31
C ALA A 246 2.67 -4.37 8.00
N LYS A 247 1.96 -4.55 9.11
CA LYS A 247 1.50 -3.46 9.98
C LYS A 247 2.03 -3.65 11.39
N LYS A 248 2.62 -2.59 11.95
CA LYS A 248 3.04 -2.51 13.35
C LYS A 248 2.59 -1.17 13.91
N ASN A 249 1.81 -1.20 14.99
CA ASN A 249 1.16 -0.01 15.54
C ASN A 249 0.34 0.73 14.47
N ASN A 250 0.57 2.04 14.30
CA ASN A 250 -0.09 2.89 13.32
C ASN A 250 0.64 2.95 11.97
N MET A 251 1.71 2.18 11.77
CA MET A 251 2.50 2.20 10.55
C MET A 251 2.27 0.91 9.75
N ARG A 252 1.92 1.05 8.48
CA ARG A 252 1.90 -0.06 7.52
C ARG A 252 2.90 0.23 6.42
N VAL A 253 3.64 -0.80 6.01
CA VAL A 253 4.60 -0.70 4.90
C VAL A 253 4.24 -1.69 3.80
N VAL A 254 4.60 -1.31 2.58
CA VAL A 254 4.68 -2.18 1.41
C VAL A 254 6.15 -2.26 1.01
N SER A 255 6.72 -3.46 1.05
CA SER A 255 8.13 -3.70 0.74
C SER A 255 8.22 -4.70 -0.42
N VAL A 256 9.07 -4.41 -1.41
CA VAL A 256 9.22 -5.22 -2.61
C VAL A 256 10.67 -5.63 -2.78
N ILE A 257 10.89 -6.90 -3.12
CA ILE A 257 12.15 -7.44 -3.60
C ILE A 257 11.91 -8.09 -4.95
N MET A 258 12.75 -7.80 -5.94
CA MET A 258 12.79 -8.51 -7.22
C MET A 258 14.16 -9.12 -7.47
N GLY A 259 14.19 -10.31 -8.06
CA GLY A 259 15.43 -10.90 -8.57
C GLY A 259 16.39 -11.47 -7.52
N ALA A 260 15.91 -11.86 -6.33
CA ALA A 260 16.78 -12.52 -5.35
C ALA A 260 17.17 -13.93 -5.83
N PRO A 261 18.38 -14.42 -5.51
CA PRO A 261 18.90 -15.67 -6.07
C PRO A 261 18.21 -16.91 -5.50
N THR A 262 17.74 -16.87 -4.24
CA THR A 262 17.05 -17.99 -3.59
C THR A 262 15.84 -17.53 -2.79
N SER A 263 14.87 -18.43 -2.57
CA SER A 263 13.71 -18.15 -1.69
C SER A 263 14.13 -17.82 -0.25
N LYS A 264 15.19 -18.47 0.24
CA LYS A 264 15.76 -18.23 1.58
C LYS A 264 16.32 -16.82 1.69
N GLU A 265 17.14 -16.39 0.73
CA GLU A 265 17.68 -15.02 0.69
C GLU A 265 16.58 -13.98 0.53
N ARG A 266 15.61 -14.23 -0.37
CA ARG A 266 14.44 -13.37 -0.56
C ARG A 266 13.70 -13.13 0.76
N ASN A 267 13.41 -14.20 1.51
CA ASN A 267 12.69 -14.10 2.79
C ASN A 267 13.55 -13.38 3.86
N ALA A 268 14.83 -13.73 3.97
CA ALA A 268 15.73 -13.11 4.95
C ALA A 268 15.91 -11.61 4.71
N GLN A 269 16.09 -11.20 3.44
CA GLN A 269 16.21 -9.80 3.06
C GLN A 269 14.89 -9.05 3.24
N MET A 270 13.74 -9.68 2.94
CA MET A 270 12.45 -9.05 3.17
C MET A 270 12.20 -8.77 4.66
N SER A 271 12.49 -9.74 5.54
CA SER A 271 12.38 -9.51 6.99
C SER A 271 13.29 -8.36 7.46
N LYS A 272 14.53 -8.28 6.96
CA LYS A 272 15.45 -7.16 7.27
C LYS A 272 14.92 -5.81 6.80
N LEU A 273 14.29 -5.74 5.62
CA LEU A 273 13.67 -4.51 5.11
C LEU A 273 12.50 -4.07 6.01
N LEU A 274 11.62 -5.00 6.38
CA LEU A 274 10.51 -4.72 7.29
C LEU A 274 11.01 -4.27 8.67
N ASP A 275 12.01 -4.95 9.22
CA ASP A 275 12.64 -4.59 10.50
C ASP A 275 13.30 -3.23 10.43
N TYR A 276 14.03 -2.92 9.35
CA TYR A 276 14.60 -1.60 9.12
C TYR A 276 13.51 -0.53 9.15
N ALA A 277 12.42 -0.72 8.41
CA ALA A 277 11.33 0.25 8.35
C ALA A 277 10.73 0.50 9.74
N PHE A 278 10.38 -0.56 10.48
CA PHE A 278 9.76 -0.43 11.80
C PHE A 278 10.71 -0.02 12.91
N ASN A 279 12.03 -0.19 12.74
CA ASN A 279 13.03 0.24 13.71
C ASN A 279 13.45 1.68 13.51
N GLN A 280 13.58 2.12 12.25
CA GLN A 280 14.06 3.47 11.92
C GLN A 280 12.94 4.50 11.86
N TYR A 281 11.71 4.08 11.53
CA TYR A 281 10.62 5.01 11.28
C TYR A 281 9.42 4.76 12.21
N GLN A 282 8.59 5.80 12.32
CA GLN A 282 7.29 5.77 12.96
C GLN A 282 6.33 6.68 12.20
N VAL A 283 5.05 6.34 12.23
CA VAL A 283 3.99 7.17 11.66
C VAL A 283 3.27 7.91 12.78
N LYS A 284 3.22 9.24 12.66
CA LYS A 284 2.37 10.08 13.50
C LYS A 284 1.16 10.53 12.70
N GLN A 285 0.00 10.00 13.07
CA GLN A 285 -1.26 10.42 12.48
C GLN A 285 -1.66 11.78 13.05
N LEU A 286 -1.87 12.76 12.17
CA LEU A 286 -2.24 14.12 12.54
C LEU A 286 -3.74 14.37 12.41
N ILE A 287 -4.40 13.67 11.49
CA ILE A 287 -5.83 13.80 11.20
C ILE A 287 -6.41 12.42 10.91
N LYS A 288 -7.55 12.08 11.52
CA LYS A 288 -8.29 10.84 11.24
C LYS A 288 -9.11 11.00 9.97
N GLN A 289 -9.44 9.88 9.34
CA GLN A 289 -10.46 9.86 8.31
C GLN A 289 -11.80 10.32 8.87
N GLY A 290 -12.51 11.19 8.15
CA GLY A 290 -13.82 11.68 8.56
C GLY A 290 -13.78 12.82 9.58
N ASP A 291 -12.60 13.29 9.98
CA ASP A 291 -12.46 14.47 10.83
C ASP A 291 -13.05 15.69 10.11
N ASN A 292 -13.78 16.51 10.87
CA ASN A 292 -14.39 17.72 10.33
C ASN A 292 -13.32 18.80 10.16
N VAL A 293 -13.19 19.30 8.93
CA VAL A 293 -12.17 20.28 8.55
C VAL A 293 -12.78 21.67 8.48
N ASP A 294 -13.94 21.81 7.82
CA ASP A 294 -14.61 23.09 7.63
C ASP A 294 -16.10 22.93 7.30
N LYS A 295 -16.82 24.05 7.12
CA LYS A 295 -18.18 24.12 6.59
C LYS A 295 -18.18 24.90 5.27
N LEU A 296 -18.76 24.29 4.24
CA LEU A 296 -18.85 24.91 2.92
C LEU A 296 -20.30 25.27 2.60
N SER A 297 -20.53 26.52 2.19
CA SER A 297 -21.85 27.00 1.77
C SER A 297 -22.22 26.46 0.39
N ILE A 298 -23.45 25.97 0.29
CA ILE A 298 -23.99 25.35 -0.93
C ILE A 298 -25.18 26.17 -1.43
N SER A 299 -25.08 26.66 -2.65
CA SER A 299 -26.16 27.39 -3.29
C SER A 299 -27.26 26.44 -3.77
N LYS A 300 -28.52 26.90 -3.70
CA LYS A 300 -29.74 26.16 -4.08
C LYS A 300 -29.91 24.80 -3.39
N GLY A 301 -29.23 24.55 -2.27
CA GLY A 301 -29.34 23.31 -1.50
C GLY A 301 -30.45 23.35 -0.45
N LYS A 302 -31.07 22.18 -0.17
CA LYS A 302 -32.07 22.02 0.90
C LYS A 302 -31.50 22.41 2.29
N THR A 303 -30.20 22.28 2.48
CA THR A 303 -29.44 22.89 3.58
C THR A 303 -28.44 23.90 3.02
N LYS A 304 -28.18 24.98 3.76
CA LYS A 304 -27.30 26.07 3.31
C LYS A 304 -25.81 25.71 3.34
N ASN A 305 -25.42 24.74 4.18
CA ASN A 305 -24.02 24.36 4.38
C ASN A 305 -23.87 22.83 4.41
N VAL A 306 -22.69 22.35 4.02
CA VAL A 306 -22.24 20.97 4.22
C VAL A 306 -20.98 20.96 5.08
N ASN A 307 -20.89 20.01 6.03
CA ASN A 307 -19.62 19.76 6.71
C ASN A 307 -18.66 19.09 5.73
N VAL A 308 -17.45 19.59 5.70
CA VAL A 308 -16.35 19.09 4.87
C VAL A 308 -15.44 18.24 5.74
N VAL A 309 -15.24 16.98 5.35
CA VAL A 309 -14.44 16.02 6.11
C VAL A 309 -13.28 15.50 5.27
N THR A 310 -12.23 15.00 5.92
CA THR A 310 -11.13 14.31 5.24
C THR A 310 -11.60 12.98 4.64
N LYS A 311 -11.22 12.73 3.38
CA LYS A 311 -11.51 11.47 2.69
C LYS A 311 -10.63 10.32 3.21
N SER A 312 -9.37 10.63 3.53
CA SER A 312 -8.34 9.70 3.99
C SER A 312 -7.63 10.27 5.22
N PRO A 313 -7.08 9.42 6.12
CA PRO A 313 -6.28 9.89 7.24
C PRO A 313 -5.05 10.64 6.72
N VAL A 314 -4.55 11.58 7.53
CA VAL A 314 -3.31 12.30 7.20
C VAL A 314 -2.26 11.98 8.25
N SER A 315 -1.16 11.44 7.75
CA SER A 315 -0.06 10.89 8.52
C SER A 315 1.25 11.51 8.06
N VAL A 316 2.25 11.52 8.93
CA VAL A 316 3.62 11.91 8.61
C VAL A 316 4.55 10.81 9.07
N VAL A 317 5.49 10.42 8.21
CA VAL A 317 6.58 9.53 8.58
C VAL A 317 7.68 10.34 9.24
N LEU A 318 8.17 9.84 10.37
CA LEU A 318 9.27 10.44 11.11
C LEU A 318 10.32 9.37 11.36
N LYS A 319 11.60 9.75 11.37
CA LYS A 319 12.61 8.87 11.96
C LYS A 319 12.37 8.79 13.46
N LYS A 320 12.60 7.62 14.07
CA LYS A 320 12.46 7.48 15.52
C LYS A 320 13.46 8.40 16.23
N GLY A 321 12.97 9.11 17.24
CA GLY A 321 13.74 10.15 17.94
C GLY A 321 13.67 11.52 17.28
N GLU A 322 13.13 11.65 16.07
CA GLU A 322 12.90 12.94 15.43
C GLU A 322 11.63 13.60 16.01
N ALA A 323 11.75 14.86 16.41
CA ALA A 323 10.60 15.66 16.82
C ALA A 323 9.85 16.18 15.59
N LEU A 324 8.53 16.15 15.63
CA LEU A 324 7.70 16.76 14.59
C LEU A 324 7.82 18.29 14.69
N ASN A 325 8.44 18.94 13.71
CA ASN A 325 8.43 20.41 13.64
C ASN A 325 7.01 20.92 13.37
N LYS A 326 6.78 22.22 13.59
CA LYS A 326 5.47 22.86 13.40
C LYS A 326 4.91 22.58 11.99
N VAL A 327 3.80 21.84 11.94
CA VAL A 327 3.06 21.55 10.69
C VAL A 327 1.95 22.59 10.52
N THR A 328 1.83 23.15 9.33
CA THR A 328 0.75 24.04 8.93
C THR A 328 -0.25 23.32 8.04
N LYS A 329 -1.54 23.66 8.19
CA LYS A 329 -2.65 23.13 7.39
C LYS A 329 -3.05 24.18 6.35
N ASN A 330 -2.99 23.83 5.08
CA ASN A 330 -3.46 24.67 3.99
C ASN A 330 -4.71 24.03 3.37
N ILE A 331 -5.86 24.68 3.51
CA ILE A 331 -7.15 24.17 3.06
C ILE A 331 -7.56 24.93 1.79
N LYS A 332 -7.80 24.20 0.71
CA LYS A 332 -8.30 24.74 -0.56
C LYS A 332 -9.68 24.16 -0.85
N LEU A 333 -10.73 24.94 -0.60
CA LEU A 333 -12.11 24.54 -0.91
C LEU A 333 -12.53 25.06 -2.29
N LYS A 334 -13.34 24.26 -3.00
CA LYS A 334 -14.02 24.70 -4.22
C LYS A 334 -15.02 25.80 -3.89
N LYS A 335 -15.06 26.84 -4.71
CA LYS A 335 -16.03 27.94 -4.60
C LYS A 335 -17.31 27.60 -5.37
N ASP A 336 -18.41 28.25 -5.01
CA ASP A 336 -19.67 28.28 -5.76
C ASP A 336 -20.32 26.92 -6.07
N LEU A 337 -20.18 25.96 -5.16
CA LEU A 337 -20.85 24.66 -5.29
C LEU A 337 -22.38 24.80 -5.24
N GLN A 338 -23.04 24.24 -6.26
CA GLN A 338 -24.50 24.18 -6.34
C GLN A 338 -25.01 22.76 -6.06
N ALA A 339 -26.18 22.67 -5.44
CA ALA A 339 -26.85 21.40 -5.24
C ALA A 339 -27.33 20.77 -6.58
N PRO A 340 -27.36 19.43 -6.71
CA PRO A 340 -27.19 18.46 -5.63
C PRO A 340 -25.72 18.13 -5.34
N ILE A 341 -25.40 18.01 -4.05
CA ILE A 341 -24.11 17.49 -3.59
C ILE A 341 -24.31 16.08 -3.06
N LYS A 342 -23.48 15.13 -3.49
CA LYS A 342 -23.50 13.76 -2.96
C LYS A 342 -22.53 13.63 -1.79
N LYS A 343 -22.86 12.80 -0.80
CA LYS A 343 -21.95 12.35 0.24
C LYS A 343 -20.71 11.73 -0.44
N GLY A 344 -19.52 12.10 0.01
CA GLY A 344 -18.27 11.64 -0.59
C GLY A 344 -17.82 12.42 -1.82
N GLN A 345 -18.60 13.38 -2.32
CA GLN A 345 -18.18 14.24 -3.42
C GLN A 345 -16.99 15.11 -2.99
N VAL A 346 -15.95 15.19 -3.83
CA VAL A 346 -14.75 16.00 -3.58
C VAL A 346 -15.06 17.48 -3.73
N VAL A 347 -14.91 18.22 -2.63
CA VAL A 347 -15.22 19.65 -2.48
C VAL A 347 -14.00 20.50 -2.15
N GLY A 348 -12.83 19.90 -2.03
CA GLY A 348 -11.57 20.62 -1.81
C GLY A 348 -10.41 19.68 -1.58
N GLU A 349 -9.31 20.24 -1.12
CA GLU A 349 -8.06 19.55 -0.79
C GLU A 349 -7.48 20.15 0.49
N LEU A 350 -6.90 19.29 1.33
CA LEU A 350 -6.11 19.69 2.49
C LEU A 350 -4.65 19.29 2.25
N GLU A 351 -3.77 20.25 2.38
CA GLU A 351 -2.32 20.11 2.20
C GLU A 351 -1.64 20.38 3.56
N LEU A 352 -0.85 19.41 4.05
CA LEU A 352 -0.01 19.59 5.23
C LEU A 352 1.40 20.00 4.81
N LYS A 353 1.90 21.08 5.40
CA LYS A 353 3.25 21.60 5.12
C LYS A 353 4.10 21.66 6.38
N GLN A 354 5.40 21.44 6.20
CA GLN A 354 6.43 21.72 7.20
C GLN A 354 7.42 22.68 6.55
N GLY A 355 7.36 23.95 6.94
CA GLY A 355 8.00 25.03 6.18
C GLY A 355 7.44 25.09 4.76
N ASN A 356 8.32 24.98 3.76
CA ASN A 356 7.95 24.97 2.34
C ASN A 356 7.72 23.56 1.76
N ARG A 357 8.03 22.49 2.51
CA ARG A 357 7.85 21.11 2.06
C ARG A 357 6.41 20.66 2.30
N VAL A 358 5.76 20.17 1.26
CA VAL A 358 4.48 19.46 1.37
C VAL A 358 4.75 18.07 1.92
N LEU A 359 4.14 17.73 3.04
CA LEU A 359 4.28 16.42 3.68
C LEU A 359 3.23 15.43 3.18
N SER A 360 2.00 15.88 3.01
CA SER A 360 0.88 15.03 2.56
C SER A 360 -0.28 15.89 2.05
N THR A 361 -1.07 15.34 1.13
CA THR A 361 -2.33 15.91 0.65
C THR A 361 -3.46 14.91 0.81
N THR A 362 -4.67 15.39 1.12
CA THR A 362 -5.88 14.57 1.20
C THR A 362 -7.06 15.31 0.59
N ASP A 363 -7.89 14.59 -0.17
CA ASP A 363 -9.16 15.13 -0.66
C ASP A 363 -10.08 15.48 0.51
N LEU A 364 -10.79 16.59 0.37
CA LEU A 364 -11.87 16.98 1.25
C LEU A 364 -13.21 16.66 0.59
N VAL A 365 -14.09 15.97 1.33
CA VAL A 365 -15.36 15.47 0.80
C VAL A 365 -16.56 15.95 1.61
N ALA A 366 -17.71 16.03 0.96
CA ALA A 366 -18.98 16.34 1.60
C ALA A 366 -19.42 15.21 2.54
N LYS A 367 -19.67 15.53 3.82
CA LYS A 367 -20.11 14.54 4.83
C LYS A 367 -21.46 13.90 4.52
N ASN A 368 -22.38 14.68 3.93
CA ASN A 368 -23.78 14.31 3.72
C ASN A 368 -24.25 14.72 2.31
N ASN A 369 -25.33 14.08 1.84
CA ASN A 369 -26.05 14.51 0.64
C ASN A 369 -26.74 15.86 0.89
N ILE A 370 -26.65 16.79 -0.06
CA ILE A 370 -27.46 18.00 -0.11
C ILE A 370 -28.30 17.98 -1.39
N PRO A 371 -29.58 17.60 -1.31
CA PRO A 371 -30.51 17.72 -2.43
C PRO A 371 -30.75 19.18 -2.83
N LYS A 372 -31.26 19.40 -4.04
CA LYS A 372 -31.77 20.71 -4.44
C LYS A 372 -32.90 21.16 -3.49
N ALA A 373 -32.90 22.44 -3.15
CA ALA A 373 -34.01 23.09 -2.45
C ALA A 373 -35.24 23.07 -3.35
N LYS A 374 -36.41 22.82 -2.78
CA LYS A 374 -37.68 23.02 -3.48
C LYS A 374 -38.05 24.50 -3.47
N TRP A 375 -38.97 24.91 -4.34
CA TRP A 375 -39.37 26.32 -4.47
C TRP A 375 -39.82 26.94 -3.14
N TYR A 376 -40.56 26.20 -2.30
CA TYR A 376 -40.98 26.67 -0.98
C TYR A 376 -39.82 26.82 0.01
N ASP A 377 -38.75 26.01 -0.10
CA ASP A 377 -37.56 26.12 0.74
C ASP A 377 -36.80 27.42 0.41
N LEU A 378 -36.78 27.79 -0.88
CA LEU A 378 -36.20 29.05 -1.34
C LEU A 378 -37.06 30.24 -0.92
N PHE A 379 -38.38 30.15 -1.13
CA PHE A 379 -39.33 31.20 -0.75
C PHE A 379 -39.29 31.52 0.75
N LYS A 380 -39.33 30.49 1.63
CA LYS A 380 -39.20 30.68 3.08
C LYS A 380 -37.88 31.35 3.48
N ARG A 381 -36.80 31.12 2.75
CA ARG A 381 -35.50 31.75 3.04
C ARG A 381 -35.45 33.21 2.63
N THR A 382 -36.13 33.58 1.56
CA THR A 382 -36.24 34.98 1.12
C THR A 382 -37.09 35.79 2.10
N ILE A 383 -38.18 35.21 2.62
CA ILE A 383 -39.08 35.91 3.56
C ILE A 383 -38.55 35.89 5.00
N GLY A 384 -37.97 34.77 5.45
CA GLY A 384 -37.41 34.64 6.80
C GLY A 384 -36.07 35.36 7.03
N GLY A 385 -35.54 36.06 6.02
CA GLY A 385 -34.37 36.94 6.13
C GLY A 385 -34.71 38.38 6.51
N PHE A 386 -36.00 38.69 6.73
CA PHE A 386 -36.51 40.02 7.11
C PHE A 386 -36.79 40.20 8.61
N ASN A 387 -36.26 39.30 9.47
CA ASN A 387 -36.33 39.43 10.94
C ASN A 387 -34.94 39.51 11.56
#